data_AF-N9C0V9-F1
#
_entry.id   AF-N9C0V9-F1
#
_cell.length_a   1.000
_cell.length_b   1.000
_cell.length_c   1.000
_cell.angle_alpha   90.00
_cell.angle_beta   90.00
_cell.angle_gamma   90.00
#
_symmetry.space_group_name_H-M   'P 1'
#
loop_
_entity.id
_entity.type
_entity.pdbx_description
1 polymer ?
#
loop_
_entity_poly.entity_id
_entity_poly.type
_entity_poly.pdbx_seq_one_letter_code
_entity_poly.pdbx_strand_id
1 'polypeptide(L)'
;MNIEQMLAVLDPDIVERLKTAVEIGKWPNGVALTQEQRQICMQAVIAWEHQNVPEKERTGYIDKGKKEEGEECDSHLPEPEFKPIRFI
;
A
#
# COMPACT_ATOMS: atom_id res chain seq x y z
N MET A 1 -5.93 9.93 19.64
CA MET A 1 -4.50 9.88 20.04
C MET A 1 -3.71 10.16 18.77
N ASN A 2 -3.00 11.28 18.71
CA ASN A 2 -2.41 11.81 17.47
C ASN A 2 -1.18 10.99 17.05
N ILE A 3 -1.39 10.01 16.18
CA ILE A 3 -0.35 9.22 15.53
C ILE A 3 0.61 10.15 14.76
N GLU A 4 0.15 11.33 14.37
CA GLU A 4 0.93 12.42 13.76
C GLU A 4 2.10 12.90 14.64
N GLN A 5 2.01 12.80 15.97
CA GLN A 5 3.12 13.11 16.87
C GLN A 5 4.13 11.95 16.96
N MET A 6 3.71 10.70 16.72
CA MET A 6 4.62 9.56 16.55
C MET A 6 5.40 9.65 15.23
N LEU A 7 4.81 10.21 14.18
CA LEU A 7 5.47 10.42 12.88
C LEU A 7 6.75 11.26 12.99
N ALA A 8 6.79 12.23 13.91
CA ALA A 8 7.94 13.11 14.13
C ALA A 8 9.12 12.42 14.84
N VAL A 9 8.89 11.24 15.43
CA VAL A 9 9.88 10.43 16.16
C VAL A 9 9.86 8.99 15.62
N LEU A 10 9.71 8.83 14.31
CA LEU A 10 9.75 7.50 13.68
C LEU A 10 11.18 6.97 13.70
N ASP A 11 11.52 6.28 14.77
CA ASP A 11 12.66 5.40 14.86
C ASP A 11 12.38 4.11 14.06
N PRO A 12 13.39 3.47 13.44
CA PRO A 12 13.24 2.17 12.78
C PRO A 12 12.52 1.12 13.65
N ASP A 13 12.73 1.12 14.96
CA ASP A 13 12.06 0.19 15.88
C ASP A 13 10.54 0.40 15.93
N ILE A 14 10.08 1.66 15.83
CA ILE A 14 8.65 1.98 15.79
C ILE A 14 8.03 1.55 14.46
N VAL A 15 8.72 1.75 13.35
CA VAL A 15 8.26 1.34 12.02
C VAL A 15 8.08 -0.18 11.96
N GLU A 16 9.00 -0.95 12.55
CA GLU A 16 8.88 -2.41 12.65
C GLU A 16 7.64 -2.82 13.44
N ARG A 17 7.41 -2.21 14.61
CA ARG A 17 6.21 -2.48 15.43
C ARG A 17 4.92 -2.11 14.69
N LEU A 18 4.92 -1.02 13.92
CA LEU A 18 3.77 -0.63 13.10
C LEU A 18 3.50 -1.63 11.97
N LYS A 19 4.55 -2.13 11.31
CA LYS A 19 4.43 -3.21 10.31
C LYS A 19 3.80 -4.46 10.94
N THR A 20 4.36 -4.95 12.05
CA THR A 20 3.83 -6.12 12.76
C THR A 20 2.37 -5.91 13.19
N ALA A 21 2.02 -4.72 13.68
CA ALA A 21 0.65 -4.43 14.09
C ALA A 21 -0.34 -4.43 12.91
N VAL A 22 0.08 -3.95 11.75
CA VAL A 22 -0.72 -3.99 10.51
C VAL A 22 -0.86 -5.42 9.98
N GLU A 23 0.19 -6.24 10.04
CA GLU A 23 0.16 -7.64 9.63
C GLU A 23 -0.81 -8.47 10.47
N ILE A 24 -0.71 -8.34 11.81
CA ILE A 24 -1.55 -9.09 12.76
C ILE A 24 -2.95 -8.47 12.87
N GLY A 25 -3.12 -7.18 12.54
CA GLY A 25 -4.29 -6.37 12.90
C GLY A 25 -4.41 -6.10 14.41
N LYS A 26 -3.34 -6.46 15.13
CA LYS A 26 -3.05 -6.46 16.57
C LYS A 26 -2.16 -5.32 17.03
N TRP A 27 -2.55 -4.42 17.92
CA TRP A 27 -1.53 -3.69 18.68
C TRP A 27 -0.75 -4.68 19.57
N PRO A 28 0.52 -4.41 19.94
CA PRO A 28 1.32 -5.31 20.78
C PRO A 28 0.74 -5.51 22.18
N ASN A 29 -0.18 -4.63 22.61
CA ASN A 29 -0.96 -4.77 23.84
C ASN A 29 -2.17 -5.71 23.70
N GLY A 30 -2.40 -6.29 22.52
CA GLY A 30 -3.51 -7.21 22.22
C GLY A 30 -4.80 -6.55 21.73
N VAL A 31 -4.86 -5.21 21.67
CA VAL A 31 -6.04 -4.46 21.21
C VAL A 31 -6.12 -4.48 19.69
N ALA A 32 -7.30 -4.80 19.14
CA ALA A 32 -7.51 -4.78 17.69
C ALA A 32 -7.33 -3.37 17.09
N LEU A 33 -6.64 -3.28 15.96
CA LEU A 33 -6.58 -2.04 15.18
C LEU A 33 -7.91 -1.79 14.49
N THR A 34 -8.37 -0.54 14.53
CA THR A 34 -9.46 -0.11 13.65
C THR A 34 -8.97 0.02 12.21
N GLN A 35 -9.90 0.00 11.25
CA GLN A 35 -9.55 0.12 9.84
C GLN A 35 -8.84 1.45 9.53
N GLU A 36 -9.33 2.56 10.09
CA GLU A 36 -8.68 3.87 9.99
C GLU A 36 -7.26 3.86 10.59
N GLN A 37 -7.09 3.27 11.78
CA GLN A 37 -5.77 3.15 12.41
C GLN A 37 -4.81 2.34 11.53
N ARG A 38 -5.29 1.24 10.94
CA ARG A 38 -4.49 0.40 10.04
C ARG A 38 -4.03 1.18 8.82
N GLN A 39 -4.94 1.95 8.20
CA GLN A 39 -4.60 2.80 7.05
C GLN A 39 -3.55 3.86 7.42
N ILE A 40 -3.73 4.54 8.55
CA ILE A 40 -2.78 5.55 9.02
C ILE A 40 -1.40 4.94 9.30
N CYS A 41 -1.34 3.79 9.98
CA CYS A 41 -0.09 3.09 10.25
C CYS A 41 0.62 2.67 8.96
N MET A 42 -0.14 2.21 7.97
CA MET A 42 0.42 1.83 6.67
C MET A 42 0.98 3.04 5.91
N GLN A 43 0.25 4.16 5.88
CA GLN A 43 0.74 5.40 5.29
C GLN A 43 2.00 5.93 5.98
N ALA A 44 2.06 5.83 7.32
CA ALA A 44 3.23 6.20 8.11
C ALA A 44 4.49 5.41 7.71
N VAL A 45 4.36 4.09 7.62
CA VAL A 45 5.46 3.20 7.21
C VAL A 45 5.96 3.58 5.81
N ILE A 46 5.06 3.78 4.85
CA ILE A 46 5.41 4.14 3.47
C ILE A 46 6.14 5.49 3.42
N ALA A 47 5.65 6.50 4.15
CA ALA A 47 6.26 7.82 4.19
C ALA A 47 7.68 7.79 4.80
N TRP A 48 7.90 6.94 5.80
CA TRP A 48 9.22 6.74 6.39
C TRP A 48 10.18 6.02 5.45
N GLU A 49 9.73 4.94 4.81
CA GLU A 49 10.52 4.17 3.83
C GLU A 49 10.92 5.03 2.64
N HIS A 50 10.08 5.98 2.23
CA HIS A 50 10.42 6.91 1.17
C HIS A 50 11.66 7.77 1.49
N GLN A 51 11.91 8.06 2.76
CA GLN A 51 13.03 8.90 3.21
C GLN A 51 14.26 8.07 3.63
N ASN A 52 14.05 6.87 4.19
CA ASN A 52 15.12 6.09 4.82
C ASN A 52 15.55 4.85 4.03
N VAL A 53 14.72 4.38 3.09
CA VAL A 53 14.95 3.12 2.38
C VAL A 53 15.07 3.37 0.87
N PRO A 54 16.08 2.79 0.19
CA PRO A 54 16.20 2.88 -1.26
C PRO A 54 15.01 2.18 -1.94
N GLU A 55 14.59 2.69 -3.09
CA GLU A 55 13.35 2.28 -3.77
C GLU A 55 13.16 0.76 -3.89
N LYS A 56 14.25 0.06 -4.22
CA LYS A 56 14.34 -1.39 -4.39
C LYS A 56 14.10 -2.23 -3.12
N GLU A 57 14.18 -1.62 -1.94
CA GLU A 57 13.97 -2.29 -0.65
C GLU A 57 12.69 -1.79 0.05
N ARG A 58 11.93 -0.89 -0.60
CA ARG A 58 10.68 -0.36 -0.04
C ARG A 58 9.58 -1.41 -0.06
N THR A 59 8.69 -1.36 0.94
CA THR A 59 7.50 -2.22 0.96
C THR A 59 6.64 -1.96 -0.28
N GLY A 60 6.27 -3.02 -0.98
CA GLY A 60 5.47 -2.92 -2.21
C GLY A 60 6.27 -2.56 -3.47
N TYR A 61 7.60 -2.55 -3.40
CA TYR A 61 8.43 -2.47 -4.60
C TYR A 61 8.19 -3.69 -5.50
N ILE A 62 7.88 -3.43 -6.76
CA ILE A 62 7.74 -4.44 -7.81
C ILE A 62 8.73 -4.06 -8.89
N ASP A 63 9.76 -4.89 -9.08
CA ASP A 63 10.64 -4.77 -10.23
C ASP A 63 9.82 -5.09 -11.48
N LYS A 64 9.46 -4.06 -12.23
CA LYS A 64 8.63 -4.20 -13.43
C LYS A 64 9.40 -4.74 -14.63
N GLY A 65 10.67 -5.10 -14.47
CA GLY A 65 11.56 -5.50 -15.54
C GLY A 65 11.70 -4.44 -16.64
N LYS A 66 12.55 -4.70 -17.63
CA LYS A 66 12.30 -4.13 -18.96
C LYS A 66 11.16 -4.93 -19.54
N LYS A 67 9.99 -4.33 -19.68
CA LYS A 67 8.97 -4.86 -20.58
C LYS A 67 9.62 -4.95 -21.96
N GLU A 68 9.75 -6.16 -22.51
CA GLU A 68 9.91 -6.26 -23.95
C GLU A 68 8.66 -5.63 -24.59
N GLU A 69 8.87 -4.97 -25.72
CA GLU A 69 7.87 -4.21 -26.43
C GLU A 69 6.73 -5.15 -26.87
N GLY A 70 5.70 -5.35 -26.03
CA GLY A 70 4.60 -6.27 -26.34
C GLY A 70 3.94 -7.04 -25.19
N GLU A 71 4.39 -6.92 -23.93
CA GLU A 71 3.65 -7.54 -22.80
C GLU A 71 2.39 -6.72 -22.45
N GLU A 72 1.31 -6.99 -23.18
CA GLU A 72 -0.06 -6.64 -22.83
C GLU A 72 -0.59 -7.62 -21.76
N CYS A 73 -1.10 -7.09 -20.64
CA CYS A 73 -1.81 -7.93 -19.67
C CYS A 73 -3.06 -8.51 -20.33
N ASP A 74 -3.18 -9.85 -20.35
CA ASP A 74 -4.25 -10.67 -20.95
C ASP A 74 -5.67 -10.38 -20.42
N SER A 75 -5.84 -9.41 -19.52
CA SER A 75 -7.11 -9.08 -18.88
C SER A 75 -7.89 -7.93 -19.52
N HIS A 76 -7.43 -7.37 -20.65
CA HIS A 76 -8.20 -6.37 -21.41
C HIS A 76 -8.78 -7.01 -22.67
N LEU A 77 -9.78 -7.87 -22.50
CA LEU A 77 -10.68 -8.17 -23.62
C LEU A 77 -11.37 -6.85 -23.99
N PRO A 78 -11.31 -6.38 -25.26
CA PRO A 78 -12.06 -5.22 -25.67
C PRO A 78 -13.54 -5.50 -25.41
N GLU A 79 -14.14 -4.76 -24.49
CA GLU A 79 -15.58 -4.83 -24.28
C GLU A 79 -16.26 -4.52 -25.62
N PRO A 80 -17.22 -5.35 -26.07
CA PRO A 80 -17.90 -5.10 -27.33
C PRO A 80 -18.57 -3.73 -27.26
N GLU A 81 -18.21 -2.87 -28.23
CA GLU A 81 -18.69 -1.49 -28.34
C GLU A 81 -20.22 -1.45 -28.19
N PHE A 82 -20.70 -0.79 -27.12
CA PHE A 82 -22.13 -0.66 -26.86
C PHE A 82 -22.79 0.16 -27.97
N LYS A 83 -23.49 -0.51 -28.89
CA LYS A 83 -24.31 0.14 -29.91
C LYS A 83 -25.71 0.35 -29.34
N PRO A 84 -26.15 1.60 -29.08
CA PRO A 84 -27.49 1.83 -28.54
C PRO A 84 -28.54 1.33 -29.54
N ILE A 85 -29.45 0.49 -29.05
CA ILE A 85 -30.55 -0.04 -29.85
C ILE A 85 -31.48 1.13 -30.20
N ARG A 86 -31.60 1.44 -31.50
CA ARG A 86 -32.63 2.34 -32.00
C ARG A 86 -33.96 1.60 -31.99
N PHE A 87 -34.85 1.98 -31.07
CA PHE A 87 -36.25 1.60 -31.14
C PHE A 87 -36.89 2.34 -32.32
N ILE A 88 -37.45 1.59 -33.28
CA ILE A 88 -38.31 2.11 -34.35
C ILE A 88 -39.77 2.06 -33.91
#